data_AF-A0A947VKU7-F1
#
_entry.id   AF-A0A947VKU7-F1
#
_cell.length_a   1.000
_cell.length_b   1.000
_cell.length_c   1.000
_cell.angle_alpha   90.00
_cell.angle_beta   90.00
_cell.angle_gamma   90.00
#
_symmetry.space_group_name_H-M   'P 1'
#
loop_
_entity.id
_entity.type
_entity.pdbx_description
1 polymer ?
#
loop_
_entity_poly.entity_id
_entity_poly.type
_entity_poly.pdbx_seq_one_letter_code
_entity_poly.pdbx_strand_id
1 'polypeptide(L)'
;TDGLCHIKTAGTSWLEEVKVVAMKEPELYREIHRFALENFEKDRASYNLTTDLSRIPDIDTISNDELINLFKQNDSRQLIHITYGSILRARDNEGKYIFKDRIYRVLFQYEEDHYRELSNHIRRHLEILSK
;
A
#
# COMPACT_ATOMS: atom_id res chain seq x y z
N THR A 1 -0.96 -21.41 21.55
CA THR A 1 -1.27 -22.40 20.50
C THR A 1 -0.17 -23.44 20.36
N ASP A 2 0.94 -23.36 21.12
CA ASP A 2 2.11 -24.26 20.99
C ASP A 2 2.60 -24.39 19.53
N GLY A 3 2.54 -23.29 18.79
CA GLY A 3 2.90 -23.24 17.37
C GLY A 3 1.81 -23.73 16.38
N LEU A 4 0.72 -24.34 16.86
CA LEU A 4 -0.37 -24.83 16.01
C LEU A 4 -1.35 -23.70 15.68
N CYS A 5 -1.02 -22.91 14.65
CA CYS A 5 -1.88 -21.87 14.14
C CYS A 5 -1.92 -21.84 12.62
N HIS A 6 -2.98 -21.25 12.07
CA HIS A 6 -3.07 -20.91 10.66
C HIS A 6 -3.29 -19.40 10.55
N ILE A 7 -2.38 -18.72 9.85
CA ILE A 7 -2.38 -17.26 9.74
C ILE A 7 -2.50 -16.90 8.28
N LYS A 8 -3.43 -15.98 8.00
CA LYS A 8 -3.68 -15.47 6.66
C LYS A 8 -3.18 -14.05 6.57
N THR A 9 -2.26 -13.82 5.65
CA THR A 9 -1.83 -12.48 5.24
C THR A 9 -2.27 -12.27 3.80
N ALA A 10 -2.83 -11.10 3.50
CA ALA A 10 -3.18 -10.72 2.13
C ALA A 10 -2.80 -9.27 1.86
N GLY A 11 -3.62 -8.30 2.27
CA GLY A 11 -3.39 -6.90 1.93
C GLY A 11 -2.20 -6.23 2.62
N THR A 12 -1.48 -6.92 3.52
CA THR A 12 -0.20 -6.39 4.04
C THR A 12 0.94 -6.60 3.03
N SER A 13 0.85 -7.60 2.15
CA SER A 13 1.78 -7.77 1.03
C SER A 13 1.64 -6.62 0.02
N TRP A 14 0.40 -6.26 -0.31
CA TRP A 14 0.08 -5.08 -1.13
C TRP A 14 0.70 -3.79 -0.57
N LEU A 15 0.69 -3.60 0.75
CA LEU A 15 1.31 -2.41 1.35
C LEU A 15 2.83 -2.37 1.13
N GLU A 16 3.51 -3.51 1.14
CA GLU A 16 4.95 -3.54 0.85
C GLU A 16 5.23 -3.30 -0.65
N GLU A 17 4.35 -3.78 -1.55
CA GLU A 17 4.43 -3.47 -2.99
C GLU A 17 4.30 -1.97 -3.26
N VAL A 18 3.27 -1.31 -2.69
CA VAL A 18 3.09 0.15 -2.86
C VAL A 18 4.20 0.94 -2.16
N LYS A 19 4.78 0.41 -1.08
CA LYS A 19 5.96 1.02 -0.44
C LYS A 19 7.17 1.02 -1.38
N VAL A 20 7.38 -0.04 -2.15
CA VAL A 20 8.43 -0.07 -3.20
C VAL A 20 8.14 0.98 -4.27
N VAL A 21 6.88 1.16 -4.65
CA VAL A 21 6.48 2.26 -5.56
C VAL A 21 6.83 3.62 -4.96
N ALA A 22 6.52 3.88 -3.69
CA ALA A 22 6.89 5.12 -3.02
C ALA A 22 8.41 5.35 -2.96
N MET A 23 9.20 4.28 -2.80
CA MET A 23 10.67 4.35 -2.77
C MET A 23 11.29 4.64 -4.15
N LYS A 24 10.68 4.14 -5.23
CA LYS A 24 11.32 4.10 -6.56
C LYS A 24 10.70 5.06 -7.57
N GLU A 25 9.40 5.32 -7.44
CA GLU A 25 8.64 6.25 -8.27
C GLU A 25 7.74 7.12 -7.36
N PRO A 26 8.32 8.08 -6.60
CA PRO A 26 7.61 8.95 -5.67
C PRO A 26 6.38 9.62 -6.28
N GLU A 27 6.50 10.14 -7.50
CA GLU A 27 5.40 10.82 -8.19
C GLU A 27 4.24 9.88 -8.51
N LEU A 28 4.51 8.63 -8.92
CA LEU A 28 3.46 7.63 -9.09
C LEU A 28 2.78 7.34 -7.76
N TYR A 29 3.52 7.24 -6.66
CA TYR A 29 2.90 7.07 -5.35
C TYR A 29 2.03 8.26 -4.95
N ARG A 30 2.43 9.51 -5.25
CA ARG A 30 1.59 10.70 -5.01
C ARG A 30 0.28 10.62 -5.78
N GLU A 31 0.32 10.26 -7.05
CA GLU A 31 -0.88 10.07 -7.86
C GLU A 31 -1.81 8.99 -7.26
N ILE A 32 -1.25 7.84 -6.87
CA ILE A 32 -1.99 6.76 -6.22
C ILE A 32 -2.59 7.23 -4.88
N HIS A 33 -1.83 7.96 -4.07
CA HIS A 33 -2.25 8.43 -2.76
C HIS A 33 -3.41 9.42 -2.87
N ARG A 34 -3.33 10.40 -3.79
CA ARG A 34 -4.43 11.33 -4.05
C ARG A 34 -5.68 10.58 -4.54
N PHE A 35 -5.51 9.65 -5.48
CA PHE A 35 -6.63 8.82 -5.95
C PHE A 35 -7.26 7.98 -4.82
N ALA A 36 -6.45 7.45 -3.91
CA ALA A 36 -6.93 6.72 -2.75
C ALA A 36 -7.77 7.62 -1.83
N LEU A 37 -7.33 8.86 -1.56
CA LEU A 37 -8.10 9.82 -0.76
C LEU A 37 -9.48 10.08 -1.35
N GLU A 38 -9.55 10.28 -2.67
CA GLU A 38 -10.82 10.51 -3.39
C GLU A 38 -11.77 9.31 -3.36
N ASN A 39 -11.24 8.09 -3.33
CA ASN A 39 -12.03 6.85 -3.41
C ASN A 39 -12.28 6.19 -2.04
N PHE A 40 -11.68 6.70 -0.96
CA PHE A 40 -11.71 6.05 0.36
C PHE A 40 -13.14 5.83 0.88
N GLU A 41 -14.00 6.85 0.82
CA GLU A 41 -15.36 6.77 1.34
C GLU A 41 -16.22 5.72 0.60
N LYS A 42 -15.95 5.52 -0.68
CA LYS A 42 -16.60 4.47 -1.47
C LYS A 42 -16.08 3.08 -1.09
N ASP A 43 -14.77 2.93 -0.96
CA ASP A 43 -14.13 1.63 -0.77
C ASP A 43 -14.20 1.12 0.67
N ARG A 44 -14.37 2.01 1.66
CA ARG A 44 -14.55 1.64 3.07
C ARG A 44 -15.92 1.02 3.38
N ALA A 45 -16.90 1.10 2.47
CA ALA A 45 -18.29 0.70 2.75
C ALA A 45 -18.44 -0.76 3.24
N SER A 46 -17.50 -1.64 2.89
CA SER A 46 -17.48 -3.04 3.32
C SER A 46 -16.59 -3.34 4.52
N TYR A 47 -16.00 -2.32 5.16
CA TYR A 47 -15.02 -2.46 6.24
C TYR A 47 -15.38 -1.58 7.45
N ASN A 48 -15.43 -2.17 8.65
CA ASN A 48 -15.62 -1.42 9.88
C ASN A 48 -14.28 -0.86 10.37
N LEU A 49 -13.95 0.37 9.98
CA LEU A 49 -12.64 0.99 10.22
C LEU A 49 -12.78 2.32 10.95
N THR A 50 -11.76 2.63 11.74
CA THR A 50 -11.61 3.90 12.48
C THR A 50 -10.65 4.87 11.79
N THR A 51 -10.37 4.69 10.50
CA THR A 51 -9.44 5.52 9.75
C THR A 51 -9.88 6.99 9.80
N ASP A 52 -8.96 7.86 10.20
CA ASP A 52 -9.19 9.30 10.28
C ASP A 52 -8.34 10.00 9.22
N LEU A 53 -8.96 10.40 8.11
CA LEU A 53 -8.28 11.05 6.99
C LEU A 53 -7.63 12.39 7.38
N SER A 54 -8.11 13.05 8.45
CA SER A 54 -7.52 14.31 8.92
C SER A 54 -6.12 14.14 9.53
N ARG A 55 -5.74 12.90 9.88
CA ARG A 55 -4.42 12.55 10.39
C ARG A 55 -3.41 12.21 9.31
N ILE A 56 -3.87 12.10 8.06
CA ILE A 56 -3.01 11.84 6.92
C ILE A 56 -2.44 13.20 6.48
N PRO A 57 -1.10 13.37 6.52
CA PRO A 57 -0.48 14.61 6.08
C PRO A 57 -0.74 14.88 4.60
N ASP A 58 -0.75 16.15 4.22
CA ASP A 58 -0.82 16.54 2.82
C ASP A 58 0.39 15.97 2.08
N ILE A 59 0.12 15.05 1.16
CA ILE A 59 1.14 14.32 0.42
C ILE A 59 2.11 15.27 -0.26
N ASP A 60 1.63 16.40 -0.79
CA ASP A 60 2.41 17.35 -1.59
C ASP A 60 3.40 18.19 -0.78
N THR A 61 3.28 18.15 0.55
CA THR A 61 4.21 18.82 1.48
C THR A 61 5.35 17.92 1.93
N ILE A 62 5.25 16.61 1.69
CA ILE A 62 6.21 15.60 2.17
C ILE A 62 7.32 15.44 1.13
N SER A 63 8.58 15.40 1.57
CA SER A 63 9.70 15.12 0.66
C SER A 63 9.67 13.67 0.15
N ASN A 64 10.28 13.41 -1.01
CA ASN A 64 10.25 12.08 -1.63
C ASN A 64 10.80 10.99 -0.69
N ASP A 65 11.87 11.28 0.04
CA ASP A 65 12.51 10.32 0.97
C ASP A 65 11.63 10.03 2.20
N GLU A 66 10.69 10.91 2.53
CA GLU A 66 9.80 10.76 3.67
C GLU A 66 8.48 10.06 3.35
N LEU A 67 8.12 9.90 2.07
CA LEU A 67 6.88 9.23 1.66
C LEU A 67 6.75 7.81 2.24
N ILE A 68 7.87 7.10 2.38
CA ILE A 68 7.91 5.76 2.96
C ILE A 68 7.46 5.72 4.42
N ASN A 69 7.53 6.84 5.14
CA ASN A 69 7.11 6.91 6.54
C ASN A 69 5.59 6.83 6.70
N LEU A 70 4.82 7.11 5.65
CA LEU A 70 3.38 6.90 5.63
C LEU A 70 3.01 5.41 5.81
N PHE A 71 3.88 4.50 5.40
CA PHE A 71 3.69 3.06 5.62
C PHE A 71 3.95 2.62 7.07
N LYS A 72 4.32 3.54 7.95
CA LYS A 72 4.39 3.35 9.41
C LYS A 72 3.18 3.96 10.14
N GLN A 73 2.39 4.80 9.46
CA GLN A 73 1.21 5.45 10.03
C GLN A 73 -0.05 4.62 9.77
N ASN A 74 -0.84 4.37 10.81
CA ASN A 74 -2.00 3.48 10.71
C ASN A 74 -3.04 3.98 9.70
N ASP A 75 -3.38 5.28 9.75
CA ASP A 75 -4.41 5.86 8.88
C ASP A 75 -4.00 5.81 7.40
N SER A 76 -2.75 6.18 7.09
CA SER A 76 -2.20 6.10 5.73
C SER A 76 -2.09 4.66 5.22
N ARG A 77 -1.72 3.70 6.08
CA ARG A 77 -1.70 2.28 5.71
C ARG A 77 -3.11 1.78 5.38
N GLN A 78 -4.10 2.12 6.20
CA GLN A 78 -5.48 1.71 5.96
C GLN A 78 -6.00 2.30 4.64
N LEU A 79 -5.79 3.60 4.41
CA LEU A 79 -6.13 4.27 3.15
C LEU A 79 -5.69 3.46 1.93
N ILE A 80 -4.40 3.12 1.84
CA ILE A 80 -3.84 2.37 0.71
C ILE A 80 -4.33 0.91 0.68
N HIS A 81 -4.48 0.28 1.84
CA HIS A 81 -4.91 -1.11 1.93
C HIS A 81 -6.32 -1.33 1.37
N ILE A 82 -7.25 -0.44 1.70
CA ILE A 82 -8.67 -0.60 1.37
C ILE A 82 -8.94 -0.24 -0.08
N THR A 83 -8.22 0.76 -0.59
CA THR A 83 -8.41 1.29 -1.95
C THR A 83 -7.71 0.47 -3.03
N TYR A 84 -7.07 -0.66 -2.69
CA TYR A 84 -6.35 -1.52 -3.63
C TYR A 84 -7.19 -1.88 -4.88
N GLY A 85 -8.47 -2.20 -4.65
CA GLY A 85 -9.38 -2.61 -5.71
C GLY A 85 -9.69 -1.48 -6.67
N SER A 86 -9.88 -0.25 -6.18
CA SER A 86 -10.10 0.92 -7.04
C SER A 86 -8.82 1.33 -7.76
N ILE A 87 -7.67 1.32 -7.08
CA ILE A 87 -6.37 1.64 -7.68
C ILE A 87 -6.07 0.70 -8.86
N LEU A 88 -6.19 -0.61 -8.67
CA LEU A 88 -5.85 -1.59 -9.72
C LEU A 88 -6.88 -1.69 -10.85
N ARG A 89 -8.09 -1.16 -10.65
CA ARG A 89 -9.17 -1.14 -11.66
C ARG A 89 -9.36 0.22 -12.32
N ALA A 90 -8.70 1.28 -11.83
CA ALA A 90 -8.78 2.61 -12.39
C ALA A 90 -8.39 2.59 -13.88
N ARG A 91 -9.25 3.14 -14.73
CA ARG A 91 -9.07 3.21 -16.18
C ARG A 91 -9.33 4.63 -16.68
N ASP A 92 -8.60 5.03 -17.71
CA ASP A 92 -8.85 6.27 -18.43
C ASP A 92 -10.02 6.14 -19.42
N ASN A 93 -10.31 7.21 -20.15
CA ASN A 93 -11.41 7.27 -21.11
C ASN A 93 -11.22 6.32 -22.31
N GLU A 94 -10.01 5.83 -22.55
CA GLU A 94 -9.68 4.86 -23.59
C GLU A 94 -9.73 3.42 -23.07
N GLY A 95 -10.04 3.25 -21.77
CA GLY A 95 -10.12 1.97 -21.10
C GLY A 95 -8.77 1.39 -20.69
N LYS A 96 -7.67 2.13 -20.78
CA LYS A 96 -6.36 1.68 -20.32
C LYS A 96 -6.23 1.86 -18.81
N TYR A 97 -5.51 0.95 -18.14
CA TYR A 97 -5.28 1.07 -16.71
C TYR A 97 -4.42 2.29 -16.39
N ILE A 98 -4.87 3.10 -15.42
CA ILE A 98 -4.17 4.31 -14.98
C ILE A 98 -2.93 3.95 -14.15
N PHE A 99 -3.10 3.09 -13.14
CA PHE A 99 -2.03 2.76 -12.19
C PHE A 99 -1.45 1.36 -12.37
N LYS A 100 -2.31 0.36 -12.64
CA LYS A 100 -1.93 -1.06 -12.62
C LYS A 100 -0.65 -1.33 -13.40
N ASP A 101 -0.61 -1.00 -14.69
CA ASP A 101 0.54 -1.34 -15.54
C ASP A 101 1.82 -0.61 -15.11
N ARG A 102 1.71 0.61 -14.57
CA ARG A 102 2.84 1.37 -14.03
C ARG A 102 3.35 0.76 -12.74
N ILE A 103 2.46 0.33 -11.83
CA ILE A 103 2.83 -0.37 -10.60
C ILE A 103 3.58 -1.66 -10.94
N TYR A 104 3.02 -2.50 -11.81
CA TYR A 104 3.67 -3.75 -12.22
C TYR A 104 5.03 -3.49 -12.85
N ARG A 105 5.15 -2.48 -13.71
CA ARG A 105 6.45 -2.09 -14.29
C ARG A 105 7.50 -1.79 -13.22
N VAL A 106 7.14 -1.02 -12.19
CA VAL A 106 8.05 -0.70 -11.07
C VAL A 106 8.44 -1.97 -10.32
N LEU A 107 7.47 -2.81 -9.97
CA LEU A 107 7.73 -4.05 -9.22
C LEU A 107 8.62 -5.02 -10.00
N PHE A 108 8.48 -5.12 -11.32
CA PHE A 108 9.35 -5.94 -12.16
C PHE A 108 10.74 -5.32 -12.34
N GLN A 109 10.82 -4.00 -12.52
CA GLN A 109 12.11 -3.31 -12.65
C GLN A 109 12.94 -3.37 -11.36
N TYR A 110 12.28 -3.34 -10.20
CA TYR A 110 12.90 -3.37 -8.88
C TYR A 110 12.50 -4.64 -8.10
N GLU A 111 12.53 -5.79 -8.79
CA GLU A 111 12.09 -7.09 -8.25
C GLU A 111 12.83 -7.47 -6.95
N GLU A 112 14.14 -7.24 -6.88
CA GLU A 112 14.93 -7.53 -5.68
C GLU A 112 14.49 -6.69 -4.47
N ASP A 113 14.19 -5.40 -4.69
CA ASP A 113 13.69 -4.53 -3.63
C ASP A 113 12.31 -4.98 -3.17
N HIS A 114 11.43 -5.33 -4.11
CA HIS A 114 10.11 -5.87 -3.80
C HIS A 114 10.19 -7.15 -2.95
N TYR A 115 10.98 -8.15 -3.38
CA TYR A 115 11.12 -9.38 -2.60
C TYR A 115 11.78 -9.15 -1.26
N ARG A 116 12.74 -8.23 -1.16
CA ARG A 116 13.37 -7.90 0.12
C ARG A 116 12.37 -7.29 1.10
N GLU A 117 11.59 -6.30 0.69
CA GLU A 117 10.60 -5.66 1.58
C GLU A 117 9.52 -6.65 2.01
N LEU A 118 8.99 -7.45 1.09
CA LEU A 118 8.00 -8.49 1.39
C LEU A 118 8.56 -9.57 2.33
N SER A 119 9.77 -10.07 2.05
CA SER A 119 10.43 -11.10 2.87
C SER A 119 10.69 -10.61 4.29
N ASN A 120 11.20 -9.39 4.45
CA ASN A 120 11.46 -8.79 5.76
C ASN A 120 10.15 -8.61 6.54
N HIS A 121 9.09 -8.18 5.87
CA HIS A 121 7.78 -8.00 6.48
C HIS A 121 7.22 -9.32 7.01
N ILE A 122 7.20 -10.37 6.19
CA ILE A 122 6.70 -11.70 6.58
C ILE A 122 7.58 -12.33 7.67
N ARG A 123 8.91 -12.22 7.57
CA ARG A 123 9.84 -12.72 8.59
C ARG A 123 9.52 -12.12 9.96
N ARG A 124 9.31 -10.81 10.04
CA ARG A 124 8.94 -10.13 11.30
C ARG A 124 7.64 -10.67 11.89
N HIS A 125 6.65 -11.01 11.05
CA HIS A 125 5.42 -11.63 11.54
C HIS A 125 5.71 -12.99 12.18
N LEU A 126 6.48 -13.83 11.49
CA LEU A 126 6.86 -15.16 11.99
C LEU A 126 7.65 -15.09 13.30
N GLU A 127 8.59 -14.16 13.41
CA GLU A 127 9.42 -13.96 14.62
C GLU A 127 8.60 -13.52 15.84
N ILE A 128 7.53 -12.75 15.65
CA ILE A 128 6.63 -12.35 16.74
C ILE A 128 5.75 -13.52 17.19
N LEU A 129 5.37 -14.40 16.27
CA LEU A 129 4.53 -15.57 16.53
C LEU A 129 5.28 -16.73 17.16
N SER A 130 6.60 -16.81 16.94
CA SER A 130 7.46 -17.82 17.54
C SER A 130 7.89 -17.48 18.97
N LYS A 131 7.43 -16.34 19.51
CA LYS A 131 7.53 -15.99 20.94
C LYS A 131 6.31 -16.49 21.70
#